data_AF-A0A936D643-F1
#
_entry.id   AF-A0A936D643-F1
#
_cell.length_a   1.000
_cell.length_b   1.000
_cell.length_c   1.000
_cell.angle_alpha   90.00
_cell.angle_beta   90.00
_cell.angle_gamma   90.00
#
_symmetry.space_group_name_H-M   'P 1'
#
loop_
_entity.id
_entity.type
_entity.pdbx_description
1 polymer ?
#
loop_
_entity_poly.entity_id
_entity_poly.type
_entity_poly.pdbx_seq_one_letter_code
_entity_poly.pdbx_strand_id
1 'polypeptide(L)'
;MSATDGARSCVGAGVAPAGRGCLGTFECARGLVCVSGVCREPCAAPGSACGGPSQGACREYPKSDADAGSVSVAACGVVCDYTNEASCGFKPGDLAASGCVFREDTGTAECTKVRDVQLQSGVCERDAECGAGRVCVATSMGFRTCRRLCRPGDPNACGGCGPFPTARVVAGVTFGYCP
;
A
#
# COMPACT_ATOMS: atom_id res chain seq x y z
N MET A 1 41.10 -2.92 11.52
CA MET A 1 39.71 -3.34 11.80
C MET A 1 38.78 -2.36 11.12
N SER A 2 38.25 -2.71 9.95
CA SER A 2 37.16 -1.98 9.30
C SER A 2 36.24 -3.03 8.69
N ALA A 3 35.16 -3.33 9.42
CA ALA A 3 34.07 -4.16 8.97
C ALA A 3 32.89 -3.23 8.75
N THR A 4 32.45 -3.11 7.49
CA THR A 4 31.06 -3.04 6.99
C THR A 4 31.04 -2.25 5.69
N ASP A 5 31.04 -2.96 4.55
CA ASP A 5 30.40 -2.51 3.28
C ASP A 5 30.26 -3.69 2.28
N GLY A 6 30.15 -4.91 2.79
CA GLY A 6 30.29 -6.15 2.02
C GLY A 6 29.02 -6.75 1.44
N ALA A 7 27.89 -6.03 1.38
CA ALA A 7 26.62 -6.63 0.92
C ALA A 7 25.76 -5.74 0.00
N ARG A 8 26.31 -4.64 -0.55
CA ARG A 8 25.62 -3.79 -1.54
C ARG A 8 25.96 -4.10 -3.00
N SER A 9 26.88 -5.02 -3.25
CA SER A 9 27.31 -5.38 -4.61
C SER A 9 26.73 -6.72 -5.05
N CYS A 10 26.05 -6.69 -6.21
CA CYS A 10 25.80 -7.81 -7.12
C CYS A 10 24.52 -8.65 -6.95
N VAL A 11 23.46 -8.15 -6.30
CA VAL A 11 22.11 -8.61 -6.66
C VAL A 11 21.67 -7.73 -7.83
N GLY A 12 21.54 -8.31 -9.03
CA GLY A 12 20.98 -7.61 -10.17
C GLY A 12 19.65 -6.99 -9.75
N ALA A 13 19.55 -5.66 -9.81
CA ALA A 13 18.30 -4.99 -9.48
C ALA A 13 17.23 -5.48 -10.47
N GLY A 14 16.06 -5.82 -9.94
CA GLY A 14 14.90 -6.11 -10.77
C GLY A 14 14.37 -4.83 -11.41
N VAL A 15 13.13 -4.91 -11.91
CA VAL A 15 12.49 -3.79 -12.62
C VAL A 15 11.23 -3.30 -11.91
N ALA A 16 10.91 -3.81 -10.72
CA ALA A 16 9.72 -3.40 -9.99
C ALA A 16 9.86 -1.96 -9.44
N PRO A 17 8.98 -1.03 -9.83
CA PRO A 17 9.02 0.34 -9.33
C PRO A 17 8.61 0.44 -7.86
N ALA A 18 8.80 1.62 -7.26
CA ALA A 18 8.32 1.89 -5.91
C ALA A 18 6.81 1.66 -5.81
N GLY A 19 6.37 1.08 -4.69
CA GLY A 19 4.96 0.75 -4.44
C GLY A 19 4.51 -0.61 -4.98
N ARG A 20 5.28 -1.23 -5.87
CA ARG A 20 4.98 -2.58 -6.35
C ARG A 20 5.23 -3.62 -5.27
N GLY A 21 4.37 -4.63 -5.23
CA GLY A 21 4.53 -5.79 -4.37
C GLY A 21 5.83 -6.53 -4.70
N CYS A 22 6.46 -7.08 -3.67
CA CYS A 22 7.69 -7.88 -3.80
C CYS A 22 7.73 -9.00 -2.77
N LEU A 23 8.42 -10.08 -3.13
CA LEU A 23 8.82 -11.18 -2.27
C LEU A 23 10.26 -10.99 -1.78
N GLY A 24 11.07 -10.23 -2.50
CA GLY A 24 12.44 -9.91 -2.10
C GLY A 24 13.04 -8.70 -2.81
N THR A 25 14.09 -8.13 -2.23
CA THR A 25 14.75 -6.91 -2.75
C THR A 25 15.29 -7.08 -4.18
N PHE A 26 15.62 -8.29 -4.59
CA PHE A 26 16.09 -8.59 -5.95
C PHE A 26 15.06 -8.26 -7.04
N GLU A 27 13.78 -8.15 -6.71
CA GLU A 27 12.72 -7.81 -7.68
C GLU A 27 12.60 -6.30 -7.89
N CYS A 28 13.05 -5.51 -6.91
CA CYS A 28 12.92 -4.07 -6.90
C CYS A 28 13.96 -3.39 -7.80
N ALA A 29 13.55 -2.28 -8.42
CA ALA A 29 14.42 -1.41 -9.19
C ALA A 29 15.59 -0.92 -8.35
N ARG A 30 16.69 -0.56 -9.02
CA ARG A 30 17.93 -0.15 -8.36
C ARG A 30 17.67 1.01 -7.40
N GLY A 31 18.17 0.88 -6.17
CA GLY A 31 17.97 1.87 -5.10
C GLY A 31 16.75 1.61 -4.22
N LEU A 32 15.90 0.64 -4.57
CA LEU A 32 14.76 0.22 -3.76
C LEU A 32 15.07 -1.07 -2.99
N VAL A 33 14.39 -1.24 -1.86
CA VAL A 33 14.43 -2.43 -1.01
C VAL A 33 13.03 -2.97 -0.81
N CYS A 34 12.90 -4.30 -0.74
CA CYS A 34 11.63 -4.92 -0.42
C CYS A 34 11.40 -4.87 1.09
N VAL A 35 10.42 -4.09 1.53
CA VAL A 35 10.11 -3.89 2.95
C VAL A 35 8.61 -4.05 3.16
N SER A 36 8.23 -4.95 4.08
CA SER A 36 6.84 -5.39 4.25
C SER A 36 6.19 -5.83 2.93
N GLY A 37 6.96 -6.49 2.06
CA GLY A 37 6.51 -6.95 0.75
C GLY A 37 6.15 -5.85 -0.26
N VAL A 38 6.68 -4.64 -0.10
CA VAL A 38 6.57 -3.54 -1.07
C VAL A 38 7.96 -2.97 -1.38
N CYS A 39 8.24 -2.67 -2.64
CA CYS A 39 9.45 -1.98 -3.03
C CYS A 39 9.42 -0.52 -2.56
N ARG A 40 10.35 -0.14 -1.68
CA ARG A 40 10.44 1.20 -1.08
C ARG A 40 11.86 1.74 -1.14
N GLU A 41 11.99 3.06 -1.18
CA GLU A 41 13.27 3.71 -0.99
C GLU A 41 13.67 3.63 0.49
N PRO A 42 14.89 3.17 0.82
CA PRO A 42 15.37 3.23 2.20
C PRO A 42 15.65 4.69 2.58
N CYS A 43 15.39 5.05 3.83
CA CYS A 43 15.64 6.39 4.34
C CYS A 43 16.44 6.33 5.64
N ALA A 44 17.12 7.43 5.95
CA ALA A 44 18.09 7.46 7.05
C ALA A 44 17.42 7.42 8.44
N ALA A 45 16.30 8.12 8.61
CA ALA A 45 15.60 8.19 9.88
C ALA A 45 14.10 8.47 9.69
N PRO A 46 13.21 7.88 10.50
CA PRO A 46 11.78 8.20 10.50
C PRO A 46 11.53 9.71 10.59
N GLY A 47 10.57 10.22 9.81
CA GLY A 47 10.26 11.65 9.71
C GLY A 47 11.16 12.44 8.75
N SER A 48 12.25 11.87 8.23
CA SER A 48 13.03 12.50 7.16
C SER A 48 12.25 12.58 5.85
N ALA A 49 12.59 13.60 5.05
CA ALA A 49 12.02 13.78 3.71
C ALA A 49 12.53 12.70 2.76
N CYS A 50 11.62 12.19 1.95
CA CYS A 50 11.90 11.24 0.89
C CYS A 50 11.95 11.97 -0.45
N GLY A 51 12.94 11.64 -1.29
CA GLY A 51 13.27 12.46 -2.47
C GLY A 51 12.52 12.08 -3.75
N GLY A 52 11.94 10.88 -3.82
CA GLY A 52 11.34 10.38 -5.06
C GLY A 52 9.88 10.83 -5.29
N PRO A 53 9.43 10.79 -6.56
CA PRO A 53 8.04 11.06 -6.90
C PRO A 53 7.11 10.04 -6.23
N SER A 54 5.94 10.52 -5.78
CA SER A 54 4.95 9.72 -5.05
C SER A 54 5.46 9.11 -3.75
N GLN A 55 6.53 9.66 -3.15
CA GLN A 55 7.00 9.22 -1.84
C GLN A 55 6.38 10.05 -0.72
N GLY A 56 5.92 9.35 0.32
CA GLY A 56 5.48 9.93 1.57
C GLY A 56 6.65 10.11 2.54
N ALA A 57 6.35 10.46 3.79
CA ALA A 57 7.38 10.56 4.82
C ALA A 57 8.12 9.23 5.05
N CYS A 58 9.38 9.33 5.48
CA CYS A 58 10.13 8.19 5.97
C CYS A 58 9.48 7.63 7.24
N ARG A 59 9.31 6.31 7.33
CA ARG A 59 8.70 5.64 8.49
C ARG A 59 9.33 4.28 8.74
N GLU A 60 9.04 3.74 9.92
CA GLU A 60 9.38 2.37 10.24
C GLU A 60 8.33 1.41 9.69
N TYR A 61 8.81 0.41 8.96
CA TYR A 61 8.02 -0.69 8.46
C TYR A 61 8.61 -2.00 8.98
N PRO A 62 7.80 -3.02 9.29
CA PRO A 62 8.35 -4.32 9.61
C PRO A 62 9.12 -4.86 8.40
N LYS A 63 10.28 -5.46 8.64
CA LYS A 63 11.15 -5.94 7.56
C LYS A 63 10.40 -6.88 6.61
N SER A 64 9.65 -7.81 7.19
CA SER A 64 8.70 -8.68 6.50
C SER A 64 7.39 -8.74 7.29
N ASP A 65 6.32 -9.27 6.70
CA ASP A 65 5.07 -9.50 7.43
C ASP A 65 5.26 -10.45 8.63
N ALA A 66 6.24 -11.36 8.55
CA ALA A 66 6.55 -12.29 9.64
C ALA A 66 7.23 -11.59 10.83
N ASP A 67 7.81 -10.41 10.59
CA ASP A 67 8.53 -9.61 11.58
C ASP A 67 7.69 -8.47 12.17
N ALA A 68 6.36 -8.52 12.03
CA ALA A 68 5.46 -7.49 12.51
C ALA A 68 5.68 -7.19 14.00
N GLY A 69 6.30 -6.06 14.30
CA GLY A 69 6.61 -5.59 15.67
C GLY A 69 7.98 -6.01 16.24
N SER A 70 8.77 -6.79 15.51
CA SER A 70 10.03 -7.37 16.01
C SER A 70 11.28 -6.74 15.39
N VAL A 71 11.21 -6.40 14.10
CA VAL A 71 12.33 -5.82 13.35
C VAL A 71 11.77 -4.79 12.38
N SER A 72 12.08 -3.51 12.61
CA SER A 72 11.70 -2.42 11.73
C SER A 72 12.86 -1.96 10.83
N VAL A 73 12.51 -1.46 9.65
CA VAL A 73 13.42 -0.83 8.70
C VAL A 73 12.83 0.53 8.34
N ALA A 74 13.66 1.56 8.40
CA ALA A 74 13.27 2.90 7.94
C ALA A 74 13.21 2.91 6.41
N ALA A 75 12.01 3.12 5.88
CA ALA A 75 11.77 3.24 4.45
C ALA A 75 10.73 4.33 4.15
N CYS A 76 10.75 4.83 2.93
CA CYS A 76 9.80 5.84 2.46
C CYS A 76 8.42 5.24 2.26
N GLY A 77 7.39 5.95 2.74
CA GLY A 77 6.02 5.71 2.29
C GLY A 77 5.93 5.84 0.78
N VAL A 78 5.05 5.07 0.16
CA VAL A 78 4.75 5.22 -1.26
C VAL A 78 3.29 5.61 -1.36
N VAL A 79 3.05 6.89 -1.61
CA VAL A 79 1.71 7.47 -1.74
C VAL A 79 1.10 7.00 -3.05
N CYS A 80 -0.16 6.63 -3.00
CA CYS A 80 -0.91 6.16 -4.16
C CYS A 80 -2.22 6.93 -4.32
N ASP A 81 -2.72 6.99 -5.54
CA ASP A 81 -4.09 7.47 -5.78
C ASP A 81 -5.06 6.39 -5.30
N TYR A 82 -5.83 6.73 -4.28
CA TYR A 82 -6.74 5.83 -3.57
C TYR A 82 -7.83 5.24 -4.46
N THR A 83 -8.16 5.91 -5.57
CA THR A 83 -9.18 5.46 -6.52
C THR A 83 -8.63 4.69 -7.71
N ASN A 84 -7.32 4.78 -7.97
CA ASN A 84 -6.71 4.18 -9.14
C ASN A 84 -6.10 2.81 -8.79
N GLU A 85 -6.68 1.76 -9.40
CA GLU A 85 -6.28 0.36 -9.18
C GLU A 85 -4.83 0.07 -9.58
N ALA A 86 -4.26 0.87 -10.49
CA ALA A 86 -2.89 0.74 -10.97
C ALA A 86 -1.86 1.54 -10.17
N SER A 87 -2.27 2.33 -9.16
CA SER A 87 -1.38 3.26 -8.46
C SER A 87 -0.17 2.60 -7.80
N CYS A 88 -0.32 1.34 -7.36
CA CYS A 88 0.75 0.58 -6.73
C CYS A 88 1.48 -0.35 -7.71
N GLY A 89 1.27 -0.18 -9.02
CA GLY A 89 1.96 -0.94 -10.06
C GLY A 89 1.62 -2.43 -10.08
N PHE A 90 0.54 -2.85 -9.41
CA PHE A 90 0.04 -4.23 -9.46
C PHE A 90 -0.32 -4.61 -10.90
N LYS A 91 0.16 -5.76 -11.35
CA LYS A 91 -0.25 -6.39 -12.60
C LYS A 91 -0.81 -7.79 -12.34
N PRO A 92 -1.89 -8.19 -13.06
CA PRO A 92 -2.34 -9.57 -13.04
C PRO A 92 -1.17 -10.52 -13.36
N GLY A 93 -0.95 -11.52 -12.50
CA GLY A 93 0.17 -12.45 -12.59
C GLY A 93 1.41 -12.08 -11.75
N ASP A 94 1.39 -10.94 -11.03
CA ASP A 94 2.43 -10.62 -10.07
C ASP A 94 2.41 -11.61 -8.89
N LEU A 95 3.58 -12.15 -8.55
CA LEU A 95 3.79 -13.08 -7.42
C LEU A 95 3.54 -12.41 -6.06
N ALA A 96 3.66 -11.09 -6.01
CA ALA A 96 3.34 -10.27 -4.85
C ALA A 96 2.47 -9.11 -5.28
N ALA A 97 1.28 -9.03 -4.69
CA ALA A 97 0.35 -7.96 -4.95
C ALA A 97 0.51 -6.83 -3.92
N SER A 98 0.35 -5.60 -4.38
CA SER A 98 0.22 -4.41 -3.51
C SER A 98 -1.03 -3.62 -3.88
N GLY A 99 -1.62 -2.97 -2.89
CA GLY A 99 -2.84 -2.19 -3.02
C GLY A 99 -2.73 -0.87 -2.29
N CYS A 100 -3.58 0.07 -2.66
CA CYS A 100 -3.60 1.40 -2.12
C CYS A 100 -4.52 1.46 -0.90
N VAL A 101 -3.95 1.69 0.29
CA VAL A 101 -4.68 1.60 1.56
C VAL A 101 -4.64 2.94 2.29
N PHE A 102 -5.77 3.34 2.86
CA PHE A 102 -5.87 4.54 3.67
C PHE A 102 -5.08 4.41 4.97
N ARG A 103 -4.34 5.47 5.31
CA ARG A 103 -3.50 5.60 6.50
C ARG A 103 -4.09 6.69 7.39
N GLU A 104 -4.80 6.27 8.44
CA GLU A 104 -5.46 7.19 9.39
C GLU A 104 -4.46 8.13 10.07
N ASP A 105 -3.24 7.64 10.35
CA ASP A 105 -2.16 8.39 11.00
C ASP A 105 -1.71 9.61 10.20
N THR A 106 -1.89 9.60 8.88
CA THR A 106 -1.38 10.65 8.00
C THR A 106 -2.43 11.26 7.07
N GLY A 107 -3.65 10.72 7.05
CA GLY A 107 -4.67 11.12 6.09
C GLY A 107 -4.21 10.90 4.63
N THR A 108 -3.30 9.96 4.40
CA THR A 108 -2.81 9.62 3.05
C THR A 108 -3.28 8.23 2.66
N ALA A 109 -3.13 7.88 1.38
CA ALA A 109 -3.25 6.51 0.94
C ALA A 109 -1.87 6.02 0.49
N GLU A 110 -1.47 4.83 0.95
CA GLU A 110 -0.15 4.28 0.70
C GLU A 110 -0.22 2.86 0.15
N CYS A 111 0.76 2.51 -0.69
CA CYS A 111 0.92 1.16 -1.19
C CYS A 111 1.35 0.24 -0.06
N THR A 112 0.56 -0.80 0.16
CA THR A 112 0.86 -1.88 1.11
C THR A 112 0.74 -3.21 0.40
N LYS A 113 1.45 -4.23 0.88
CA LYS A 113 1.24 -5.58 0.41
C LYS A 113 -0.22 -5.98 0.64
N VAL A 114 -0.85 -6.56 -0.38
CA VAL A 114 -2.16 -7.21 -0.24
C VAL A 114 -1.95 -8.71 -0.18
N ARG A 115 -2.55 -9.37 0.82
CA ARG A 115 -2.54 -10.83 0.92
C ARG A 115 -3.74 -11.37 0.17
N ASP A 116 -3.52 -12.46 -0.57
CA ASP A 116 -4.54 -13.23 -1.28
C ASP A 116 -5.53 -12.34 -2.03
N VAL A 117 -5.17 -11.98 -3.26
CA VAL A 117 -6.11 -11.39 -4.22
C VAL A 117 -7.14 -12.46 -4.61
N GLN A 118 -7.97 -12.89 -3.66
CA GLN A 118 -9.22 -13.60 -3.95
C GLN A 118 -10.18 -12.60 -4.55
N LEU A 119 -9.97 -12.38 -5.85
CA LEU A 119 -10.97 -11.93 -6.77
C LEU A 119 -12.25 -12.78 -6.56
N GLN A 120 -13.36 -12.08 -6.31
CA GLN A 120 -14.76 -12.50 -6.51
C GLN A 120 -15.60 -13.00 -5.31
N SER A 121 -15.07 -13.52 -4.20
CA SER A 121 -15.96 -13.86 -3.05
C SER A 121 -16.39 -12.61 -2.25
N GLY A 122 -15.67 -11.50 -2.42
CA GLY A 122 -16.04 -10.21 -1.90
C GLY A 122 -15.79 -10.03 -0.41
N VAL A 123 -15.41 -11.05 0.37
CA VAL A 123 -15.18 -10.94 1.83
C VAL A 123 -13.76 -10.50 2.13
N CYS A 124 -13.58 -9.71 3.19
CA CYS A 124 -12.30 -9.16 3.62
C CYS A 124 -12.27 -8.95 5.12
N GLU A 125 -11.08 -8.78 5.68
CA GLU A 125 -10.87 -8.35 7.06
C GLU A 125 -10.26 -6.94 7.11
N ARG A 126 -9.44 -6.59 6.10
CA ARG A 126 -8.74 -5.30 6.00
C ARG A 126 -8.81 -4.74 4.60
N ASP A 127 -8.67 -3.42 4.49
CA ASP A 127 -8.65 -2.73 3.19
C ASP A 127 -7.53 -3.23 2.27
N ALA A 128 -6.41 -3.63 2.87
CA ALA A 128 -5.29 -4.28 2.20
C ALA A 128 -5.65 -5.66 1.60
N GLU A 129 -6.89 -6.13 1.65
CA GLU A 129 -7.30 -7.37 0.98
C GLU A 129 -8.18 -7.06 -0.24
N CYS A 130 -8.70 -5.83 -0.32
CA CYS A 130 -9.62 -5.41 -1.38
C CYS A 130 -8.92 -4.89 -2.64
N GLY A 131 -7.61 -4.66 -2.57
CA GLY A 131 -6.88 -4.00 -3.64
C GLY A 131 -7.18 -2.49 -3.71
N ALA A 132 -6.44 -1.80 -4.58
CA ALA A 132 -6.65 -0.37 -4.81
C ALA A 132 -8.04 -0.08 -5.38
N GLY A 133 -8.58 1.12 -5.14
CA GLY A 133 -9.94 1.50 -5.58
C GLY A 133 -11.07 0.84 -4.79
N ARG A 134 -10.76 0.03 -3.77
CA ARG A 134 -11.72 -0.69 -2.94
C ARG A 134 -11.36 -0.61 -1.45
N VAL A 135 -12.34 -0.91 -0.61
CA VAL A 135 -12.26 -0.79 0.84
C VAL A 135 -13.04 -1.91 1.51
N CYS A 136 -12.57 -2.35 2.68
CA CYS A 136 -13.19 -3.43 3.42
C CYS A 136 -14.22 -2.91 4.42
N VAL A 137 -15.50 -3.05 4.10
CA VAL A 137 -16.60 -2.48 4.90
C VAL A 137 -17.50 -3.56 5.48
N ALA A 138 -17.90 -3.39 6.74
CA ALA A 138 -18.82 -4.30 7.39
C ALA A 138 -20.20 -4.27 6.71
N THR A 139 -20.76 -5.44 6.47
CA THR A 139 -22.16 -5.60 6.06
C THR A 139 -23.06 -5.70 7.29
N SER A 140 -24.37 -5.52 7.11
CA SER A 140 -25.37 -5.69 8.17
C SER A 140 -25.42 -7.10 8.77
N MET A 141 -24.86 -8.09 8.08
CA MET A 141 -24.81 -9.49 8.49
C MET A 141 -23.53 -9.85 9.27
N GLY A 142 -22.67 -8.88 9.60
CA GLY A 142 -21.51 -9.08 10.46
C GLY A 142 -20.23 -9.55 9.75
N PHE A 143 -20.29 -9.94 8.47
CA PHE A 143 -19.10 -10.14 7.64
C PHE A 143 -18.76 -8.85 6.89
N ARG A 144 -17.50 -8.66 6.48
CA ARG A 144 -17.09 -7.45 5.74
C ARG A 144 -16.85 -7.79 4.28
N THR A 145 -17.14 -6.84 3.40
CA THR A 145 -16.92 -7.01 1.97
C THR A 145 -16.17 -5.86 1.31
N CYS A 146 -15.46 -6.19 0.23
CA CYS A 146 -14.73 -5.23 -0.59
C CYS A 146 -15.68 -4.42 -1.45
N ARG A 147 -15.86 -3.15 -1.07
CA ARG A 147 -16.68 -2.20 -1.81
C ARG A 147 -15.80 -1.22 -2.57
N ARG A 148 -16.27 -0.81 -3.75
CA ARG A 148 -15.60 0.21 -4.53
C ARG A 148 -15.64 1.54 -3.79
N LEU A 149 -14.56 2.28 -3.82
CA LEU A 149 -14.51 3.64 -3.31
C LEU A 149 -15.29 4.56 -4.22
N CYS A 150 -15.90 5.58 -3.62
CA CYS A 150 -16.61 6.62 -4.34
C CYS A 150 -16.32 7.98 -3.72
N ARG A 151 -16.55 9.04 -4.49
CA ARG A 151 -16.57 10.40 -3.97
C ARG A 151 -18.02 10.79 -3.70
N PRO A 152 -18.36 11.36 -2.53
CA PRO A 152 -19.69 11.88 -2.28
C PRO A 152 -20.10 12.86 -3.39
N GLY A 153 -21.29 12.66 -3.95
CA GLY A 153 -21.78 13.48 -5.06
C GLY A 153 -21.26 13.10 -6.45
N ASP A 154 -20.46 12.04 -6.60
CA ASP A 154 -20.11 11.49 -7.92
C ASP A 154 -21.21 10.51 -8.41
N PRO A 155 -22.05 10.92 -9.39
CA PRO A 155 -23.13 10.09 -9.89
C PRO A 155 -22.63 8.87 -10.69
N ASN A 156 -21.37 8.89 -11.16
CA ASN A 156 -20.82 7.85 -12.03
C ASN A 156 -20.16 6.71 -11.25
N ALA A 157 -20.05 6.82 -9.92
CA ALA A 157 -19.35 5.82 -9.12
C ALA A 157 -20.14 4.51 -8.97
N CYS A 158 -21.41 4.59 -8.52
CA CYS A 158 -22.21 3.40 -8.16
C CYS A 158 -23.69 3.67 -7.77
N GLY A 159 -24.32 4.75 -8.25
CA GLY A 159 -25.73 5.05 -7.92
C GLY A 159 -25.98 5.56 -6.48
N GLY A 160 -24.93 5.61 -5.65
CA GLY A 160 -24.93 6.20 -4.32
C GLY A 160 -23.56 6.05 -3.67
N CYS A 161 -23.18 6.99 -2.80
CA CYS A 161 -21.91 6.95 -2.07
C CYS A 161 -22.14 7.03 -0.57
N GLY A 162 -22.00 5.89 0.11
CA GLY A 162 -22.20 5.79 1.56
C GLY A 162 -21.01 6.36 2.34
N PRO A 163 -21.24 7.07 3.45
CA PRO A 163 -20.16 7.59 4.28
C PRO A 163 -19.50 6.48 5.11
N PHE A 164 -18.21 6.64 5.40
CA PHE A 164 -17.57 5.86 6.47
C PHE A 164 -17.98 6.40 7.85
N PRO A 165 -18.03 5.55 8.89
CA PRO A 165 -18.25 6.01 10.28
C PRO A 165 -17.21 7.05 10.71
N THR A 166 -15.95 6.83 10.33
CA THR A 166 -14.87 7.81 10.43
C THR A 166 -14.55 8.31 9.03
N ALA A 167 -14.69 9.61 8.80
CA ALA A 167 -14.47 10.21 7.49
C ALA A 167 -13.05 9.91 6.98
N ARG A 168 -12.96 9.36 5.77
CA ARG A 168 -11.67 9.09 5.11
C ARG A 168 -11.36 10.22 4.15
N VAL A 169 -10.44 11.09 4.57
CA VAL A 169 -10.02 12.24 3.78
C VAL A 169 -8.61 11.98 3.26
N VAL A 170 -8.45 11.90 1.94
CA VAL A 170 -7.13 11.76 1.29
C VAL A 170 -6.90 12.99 0.43
N ALA A 171 -5.81 13.72 0.70
CA ALA A 171 -5.45 14.95 -0.01
C ALA A 171 -6.61 15.97 -0.07
N GLY A 172 -7.35 16.12 1.03
CA GLY A 172 -8.50 17.05 1.13
C GLY A 172 -9.80 16.56 0.49
N VAL A 173 -9.82 15.36 -0.10
CA VAL A 173 -11.01 14.75 -0.68
C VAL A 173 -11.59 13.72 0.28
N THR A 174 -12.85 13.90 0.66
CA THR A 174 -13.60 12.90 1.44
C THR A 174 -14.05 11.77 0.53
N PHE A 175 -13.79 10.54 0.95
CA PHE A 175 -14.22 9.33 0.27
C PHE A 175 -15.35 8.64 1.03
N GLY A 176 -16.17 7.92 0.27
CA GLY A 176 -17.16 6.97 0.76
C GLY A 176 -16.97 5.62 0.06
N TYR A 177 -17.95 4.74 0.22
CA TYR A 177 -17.98 3.46 -0.45
C TYR A 177 -19.33 3.19 -1.12
N CYS A 178 -19.28 2.40 -2.19
CA CYS A 178 -20.45 1.93 -2.89
C CYS A 178 -21.22 0.92 -2.04
N PRO A 179 -22.54 1.10 -1.85
CA PRO A 179 -23.35 0.15 -1.09
C PRO A 179 -23.42 -1.24 -1.71
#